data_AF-A0A7C3WP47-F1
#
_entry.id   AF-A0A7C3WP47-F1
#
_cell.length_a   1.000
_cell.length_b   1.000
_cell.length_c   1.000
_cell.angle_alpha   90.00
_cell.angle_beta   90.00
_cell.angle_gamma   90.00
#
_symmetry.space_group_name_H-M   'P 1'
#
loop_
_entity.id
_entity.type
_entity.pdbx_description
1 polymer ?
#
loop_
_entity_poly.entity_id
_entity_poly.type
_entity_poly.pdbx_seq_one_letter_code
_entity_poly.pdbx_strand_id
1 'polypeptide(L)' 'MLTEQEVARSWRNLFNSPDVGEDAFRKAEKLLENLRPESPLRHRLAQELAELRKLRSQRKRQAARQKV' A
#
# COMPACT_ATOMS: atom_id res chain seq x y z
N MET A 1 15.67 3.43 -11.98
CA MET A 1 14.65 2.40 -11.72
C MET A 1 15.13 1.54 -10.58
N LEU A 2 14.27 1.23 -9.61
CA LEU A 2 14.60 0.32 -8.50
C LEU A 2 14.43 -1.13 -8.95
N THR A 3 15.17 -2.04 -8.32
CA THR A 3 14.98 -3.49 -8.48
C THR A 3 13.73 -3.97 -7.72
N GLU A 4 13.22 -5.14 -8.10
CA GLU A 4 12.09 -5.78 -7.38
C GLU A 4 12.41 -6.02 -5.89
N GLN A 5 13.66 -6.34 -5.55
CA GLN A 5 14.06 -6.54 -4.15
C GLN A 5 14.04 -5.24 -3.34
N GLU A 6 14.51 -4.14 -3.90
CA GLU A 6 14.50 -2.82 -3.24
C GLU A 6 13.07 -2.31 -3.04
N VAL A 7 12.20 -2.55 -4.04
CA VAL A 7 10.77 -2.24 -3.94
C VAL A 7 10.10 -3.09 -2.87
N ALA A 8 10.34 -4.41 -2.84
CA ALA A 8 9.77 -5.28 -1.82
C ALA A 8 10.19 -4.87 -0.39
N ARG A 9 11.46 -4.46 -0.21
CA ARG A 9 11.95 -3.96 1.09
C ARG A 9 11.27 -2.66 1.49
N SER A 10 11.19 -1.70 0.56
CA SER A 10 10.57 -0.40 0.80
C SER A 10 9.07 -0.52 1.08
N TRP A 11 8.39 -1.44 0.40
CA TRP A 11 6.99 -1.77 0.64
C TRP A 11 6.76 -2.25 2.08
N ARG A 12 7.54 -3.23 2.53
CA ARG A 12 7.45 -3.75 3.91
C ARG A 12 7.66 -2.62 4.91
N ASN A 13 8.66 -1.76 4.71
CA ASN A 13 8.92 -0.65 5.60
C ASN A 13 7.77 0.36 5.67
N LEU A 14 7.08 0.62 4.55
CA LEU A 14 5.92 1.53 4.50
C LEU A 14 4.72 1.01 5.31
N PHE A 15 4.49 -0.30 5.29
CA PHE A 15 3.32 -0.92 5.92
C PHE A 15 3.63 -1.65 7.24
N ASN A 16 4.88 -1.61 7.73
CA ASN A 16 5.25 -2.16 9.04
C ASN A 16 4.84 -1.26 10.21
N SER A 17 4.39 -0.03 9.94
CA SER A 17 3.90 0.88 10.99
C SER A 17 2.44 0.56 11.34
N PRO A 18 2.05 0.60 12.63
CA PRO A 18 0.64 0.48 13.04
C PRO A 18 -0.23 1.64 12.52
N ASP A 19 0.37 2.79 12.21
CA ASP A 19 -0.31 4.00 11.74
C ASP A 19 -0.09 4.23 10.24
N VAL A 20 -0.72 3.39 9.43
CA VAL A 20 -0.68 3.50 7.96
C VAL A 20 -1.64 4.60 7.51
N GLY A 21 -1.11 5.82 7.41
CA GLY A 21 -1.80 7.01 6.90
C GLY A 21 -1.88 7.09 5.37
N GLU A 22 -2.57 8.10 4.85
CA GLU A 22 -2.68 8.38 3.39
C GLU A 22 -1.31 8.55 2.72
N ASP A 23 -0.34 9.09 3.46
CA ASP A 23 1.03 9.28 2.99
C ASP A 23 1.72 7.95 2.63
N ALA A 24 1.49 6.89 3.39
CA ALA A 24 2.04 5.57 3.10
C ALA A 24 1.49 5.01 1.77
N PHE A 25 0.20 5.21 1.51
CA PHE A 25 -0.42 4.81 0.24
C PHE A 25 0.14 5.61 -0.95
N ARG A 26 0.32 6.92 -0.81
CA ARG A 26 0.92 7.76 -1.87
C ARG A 26 2.36 7.35 -2.16
N LYS A 27 3.15 7.04 -1.12
CA LYS A 27 4.52 6.53 -1.27
C LYS A 27 4.55 5.16 -1.92
N ALA A 28 3.60 4.28 -1.58
CA ALA A 28 3.45 2.97 -2.21
C ALA A 28 3.13 3.09 -3.71
N GLU A 29 2.23 4.00 -4.12
CA GLU A 29 1.95 4.26 -5.54
C GLU A 29 3.20 4.67 -6.32
N LYS A 30 3.94 5.67 -5.81
CA LYS A 30 5.22 6.10 -6.40
C LYS A 30 6.26 4.97 -6.46
N LEU A 31 6.27 4.10 -5.46
CA LEU A 31 7.18 2.95 -5.43
C LEU A 31 6.87 1.95 -6.55
N LEU A 32 5.59 1.75 -6.88
CA LEU A 32 5.17 0.88 -7.99
C LEU A 32 5.47 1.49 -9.37
N GLU A 33 5.46 2.81 -9.50
CA GLU A 33 5.86 3.52 -10.73
C GLU A 33 7.33 3.27 -11.08
N ASN A 34 8.17 2.90 -10.10
CA ASN A 34 9.57 2.55 -10.34
C ASN A 34 9.76 1.16 -10.97
N LEU A 35 8.71 0.32 -10.97
CA LEU A 35 8.72 -1.00 -11.59
C LEU A 35 8.18 -0.94 -13.02
N ARG A 36 8.75 -1.78 -13.90
CA ARG A 36 8.23 -1.96 -15.26
C ARG A 36 6.77 -2.44 -15.23
N PRO A 37 5.92 -2.02 -16.18
CA PRO A 37 4.52 -2.44 -16.24
C PRO A 37 4.32 -3.96 -16.21
N GLU A 38 5.24 -4.71 -16.81
CA GLU A 38 5.23 -6.17 -16.93
C GLU A 38 5.80 -6.89 -15.70
N SER A 39 6.27 -6.15 -14.68
CA SER A 39 6.83 -6.76 -13.47
C SER A 39 5.73 -7.54 -12.73
N PRO A 40 5.93 -8.84 -12.44
CA PRO A 40 4.97 -9.62 -11.65
C PRO A 40 4.83 -9.06 -10.24
N LEU A 41 5.91 -8.48 -9.67
CA LEU A 41 5.84 -7.83 -8.37
C LEU A 41 4.94 -6.59 -8.41
N ARG A 42 5.01 -5.78 -9.49
CA ARG A 42 4.15 -4.60 -9.64
C ARG A 42 2.68 -4.97 -9.60
N HIS A 43 2.27 -6.00 -10.34
CA HIS A 43 0.88 -6.46 -10.35
C HIS A 43 0.42 -6.94 -8.97
N ARG A 44 1.25 -7.75 -8.30
CA ARG A 44 0.94 -8.27 -6.95
C ARG A 44 0.75 -7.13 -5.95
N LEU A 45 1.70 -6.21 -5.88
CA LEU A 45 1.65 -5.11 -4.93
C LEU A 45 0.55 -4.09 -5.26
N ALA A 46 0.20 -3.89 -6.53
CA ALA A 46 -0.93 -3.04 -6.93
C ALA A 46 -2.27 -3.61 -6.42
N GLN A 47 -2.46 -4.94 -6.50
CA GLN A 47 -3.63 -5.60 -5.93
C GLN A 47 -3.67 -5.48 -4.41
N GLU A 48 -2.53 -5.74 -3.76
CA GLU A 48 -2.39 -5.58 -2.31
C GLU A 48 -2.72 -4.14 -1.85
N LEU A 49 -2.25 -3.12 -2.60
CA LEU A 49 -2.55 -1.72 -2.31
C LEU A 49 -4.04 -1.42 -2.33
N ALA A 50 -4.75 -1.96 -3.32
CA ALA A 50 -6.18 -1.77 -3.47
C ALA A 50 -6.96 -2.39 -2.30
N GLU A 51 -6.57 -3.60 -1.87
CA GLU A 51 -7.17 -4.26 -0.71
C GLU A 51 -6.87 -3.51 0.60
N LEU A 52 -5.64 -3.04 0.80
CA LEU A 52 -5.27 -2.22 1.96
C LEU A 52 -6.10 -0.93 2.03
N ARG A 53 -6.38 -0.28 0.89
CA ARG A 53 -7.27 0.91 0.83
C ARG A 53 -8.71 0.56 1.20
N LYS A 54 -9.23 -0.57 0.71
CA LYS A 54 -10.58 -1.05 1.06
C LYS A 54 -10.67 -1.33 2.55
N LEU A 55 -9.72 -2.07 3.12
CA LEU A 55 -9.68 -2.39 4.54
C LEU A 55 -9.61 -1.14 5.41
N ARG A 56 -8.78 -0.16 5.06
CA ARG A 56 -8.72 1.12 5.78
C ARG A 56 -10.04 1.89 5.72
N SER A 57 -10.67 1.93 4.55
CA SER A 57 -11.97 2.57 4.37
C SER A 57 -13.07 1.87 5.19
N GLN A 58 -13.06 0.54 5.24
CA GLN A 58 -13.97 -0.26 6.07
C GLN A 58 -13.73 -0.02 7.56
N ARG A 59 -12.47 -0.03 8.02
CA ARG A 59 -12.11 0.30 9.41
C ARG A 59 -12.58 1.71 9.80
N LYS A 60 -12.38 2.71 8.92
CA LYS A 60 -12.85 4.08 9.15
C LYS A 60 -14.38 4.14 9.30
N ARG A 61 -15.13 3.39 8.48
CA ARG A 61 -16.59 3.28 8.57
C ARG A 61 -17.04 2.60 9.87
N GLN A 62 -16.37 1.52 10.27
CA GLN A 62 -16.67 0.81 11.52
C GLN A 62 -16.43 1.70 12.74
N ALA A 63 -15.29 2.41 12.78
CA ALA A 63 -14.97 3.35 13.86
C ALA A 63 -15.98 4.51 13.95
N ALA A 64 -16.52 4.98 12.82
CA ALA A 64 -17.57 6.00 12.81
C ALA A 64 -18.91 5.48 13.34
N ARG A 65 -19.25 4.21 13.07
CA ARG A 65 -20.49 3.56 13.54
C ARG A 65 -20.52 3.27 15.04
N GLN A 66 -19.37 3.03 15.68
CA GLN A 66 -19.27 2.78 17.13
C GLN A 66 -19.33 4.05 17.98
N LYS A 67 -19.28 5.24 17.36
CA LYS A 67 -19.31 6.55 18.04
C LYS A 67 -20.70 7.21 18.03
N VAL A 68 -21.73 6.48 17.60
CA VAL A 68 -23.14 6.88 17.60
C VAL A 68 -23.87 6.01 18.62
#